data_AF-A0A432CZM2-F1
#
_entry.id   AF-A0A432CZM2-F1
#
_cell.length_a   1.000
_cell.length_b   1.000
_cell.length_c   1.000
_cell.angle_alpha   90.00
_cell.angle_beta   90.00
_cell.angle_gamma   90.00
#
_symmetry.space_group_name_H-M   'P 1'
#
loop_
_entity.id
_entity.type
_entity.pdbx_description
1 polymer ?
#
loop_
_entity_poly.entity_id
_entity_poly.type
_entity_poly.pdbx_seq_one_letter_code
_entity_poly.pdbx_strand_id
1 'polypeptide(L)'
;MWFIEFIGGKFNNLQLPIDEYLTLSGKESSENDNVLLLPEILANDTNLEFKIESGVINLYGLKKKNKAKKIKSNFIYNAHGLKFFVYFSGDRNPKESVSKFKAMMPFFCIFMSLTVLTHFQVNNYLLSKRSEKLASSFSLFNGGYFSDGVLKLPSSEAFLYLSEPAKAMSEVSKSSHDRIKNLYISVISSFDNENVEYEKVELADFTQIIVNDNRAENIVMEALGSRGITFKLVGDTWLVSDYQAASDVIEFKGVSLNGKKLKESHNFIEHIDREAFFYSIFYSSTSESYIFDDKRKYWIGSEVPLFGTIQEILDDKIVFKSGKINRVYNYDIGESE
;
A
#
# COMPACT_ATOMS: atom_id res chain seq x y z
N MET A 1 -80.22 20.98 -14.41
CA MET A 1 -80.00 22.30 -13.80
C MET A 1 -78.56 22.39 -13.34
N TRP A 2 -77.90 23.53 -13.53
CA TRP A 2 -76.53 23.73 -13.08
C TRP A 2 -76.50 24.37 -11.69
N PHE A 3 -75.48 24.03 -10.91
CA PHE A 3 -75.25 24.56 -9.56
C PHE A 3 -73.80 25.00 -9.41
N ILE A 4 -73.59 26.11 -8.70
CA ILE A 4 -72.30 26.48 -8.14
C ILE A 4 -72.28 26.16 -6.65
N GLU A 5 -71.17 25.61 -6.18
CA GLU A 5 -70.93 25.38 -4.76
C GLU A 5 -69.60 25.99 -4.35
N PHE A 6 -69.62 26.72 -3.24
CA PHE A 6 -68.44 27.37 -2.67
C PHE A 6 -67.76 26.45 -1.62
N ILE A 7 -66.44 26.36 -1.69
CA ILE A 7 -65.61 25.50 -0.81
C ILE A 7 -64.72 26.38 0.07
N GLY A 8 -64.98 26.40 1.36
CA GLY A 8 -64.22 27.16 2.35
C GLY A 8 -64.63 28.62 2.47
N GLY A 9 -64.15 29.27 3.54
CA GLY A 9 -64.56 30.63 3.90
C GLY A 9 -65.99 30.70 4.46
N LYS A 10 -66.58 31.91 4.46
CA LYS A 10 -67.92 32.17 5.01
C LYS A 10 -69.07 31.50 4.25
N PHE A 11 -68.85 31.14 2.99
CA PHE A 11 -69.85 30.56 2.09
C PHE A 11 -69.69 29.05 1.90
N ASN A 12 -68.96 28.39 2.80
CA ASN A 12 -68.69 26.97 2.66
C ASN A 12 -69.98 26.15 2.57
N ASN A 13 -70.08 25.28 1.56
CA ASN A 13 -71.26 24.47 1.23
C ASN A 13 -72.51 25.25 0.80
N LEU A 14 -72.39 26.56 0.55
CA LEU A 14 -73.48 27.30 -0.08
C LEU A 14 -73.61 26.85 -1.53
N GLN A 15 -74.81 26.36 -1.88
CA GLN A 15 -75.16 25.92 -3.22
C GLN A 15 -76.15 26.90 -3.82
N LEU A 16 -75.84 27.41 -5.00
CA LEU A 16 -76.73 28.32 -5.72
C LEU A 16 -77.06 27.73 -7.10
N PRO A 17 -78.34 27.75 -7.50
CA PRO A 17 -78.71 27.41 -8.86
C PRO A 17 -78.16 28.44 -9.86
N ILE A 18 -77.84 27.96 -11.06
CA ILE A 18 -77.55 28.79 -12.23
C ILE A 18 -78.59 28.42 -13.29
N ASP A 19 -79.53 29.34 -13.54
CA ASP A 19 -80.59 29.16 -14.53
C ASP A 19 -80.12 29.57 -15.93
N GLU A 20 -80.01 30.86 -16.21
CA GLU A 20 -79.43 31.39 -17.46
C GLU A 20 -78.05 31.99 -17.22
N TYR A 21 -77.95 32.79 -16.17
CA TYR A 21 -76.71 33.38 -15.70
C TYR A 21 -76.75 33.64 -14.19
N LEU A 22 -75.57 33.76 -13.59
CA LEU A 22 -75.38 34.16 -12.20
C LEU A 22 -74.20 35.11 -12.14
N THR A 23 -74.35 36.27 -11.50
CA THR A 23 -73.25 37.22 -11.33
C THR A 23 -72.86 37.32 -9.86
N LEU A 24 -71.58 37.16 -9.56
CA LEU A 24 -71.01 37.48 -8.24
C LEU A 24 -70.36 38.85 -8.33
N SER A 25 -70.81 39.81 -7.52
CA SER A 25 -70.35 41.20 -7.58
C SER A 25 -69.81 41.66 -6.23
N GLY A 26 -68.75 42.47 -6.21
CA GLY A 26 -68.26 43.14 -5.00
C GLY A 26 -69.03 44.41 -4.63
N LYS A 27 -70.12 44.74 -5.33
CA LYS A 27 -70.95 45.91 -5.03
C LYS A 27 -71.75 45.72 -3.73
N GLU A 28 -72.11 46.83 -3.09
CA GLU A 28 -72.93 46.84 -1.86
C GLU A 28 -74.44 46.76 -2.14
N SER A 29 -74.87 47.14 -3.34
CA SER A 29 -76.27 47.09 -3.76
C SER A 29 -76.42 46.70 -5.23
N SER A 30 -77.51 46.00 -5.53
CA SER A 30 -77.97 45.70 -6.89
C SER A 30 -79.49 45.49 -6.87
N GLU A 31 -80.15 45.88 -7.96
CA GLU A 31 -81.60 45.69 -8.18
C GLU A 31 -81.91 44.41 -8.97
N ASN A 32 -80.90 43.58 -9.28
CA ASN A 32 -81.06 42.38 -10.10
C ASN A 32 -80.99 41.11 -9.24
N ASP A 33 -82.03 40.28 -9.33
CA ASP A 33 -82.18 39.04 -8.56
C ASP A 33 -81.12 37.96 -8.91
N ASN A 34 -80.49 38.04 -10.08
CA ASN A 34 -79.44 37.11 -10.51
C ASN A 34 -78.02 37.55 -10.09
N VAL A 35 -77.92 38.52 -9.17
CA VAL A 35 -76.64 39.05 -8.67
C VAL A 35 -76.48 38.72 -7.19
N LEU A 36 -75.46 37.92 -6.86
CA LEU A 36 -75.02 37.72 -5.49
C LEU A 36 -73.99 38.77 -5.12
N LEU A 37 -74.31 39.59 -4.11
CA LEU A 37 -73.44 40.63 -3.58
C LEU A 37 -72.48 40.04 -2.56
N LEU A 38 -71.17 40.19 -2.82
CA LEU A 38 -70.07 39.70 -2.00
C LEU A 38 -69.03 40.82 -1.72
N PRO A 39 -69.44 41.98 -1.16
CA PRO A 39 -68.55 43.13 -0.93
C PRO A 39 -67.42 42.83 0.06
N GLU A 40 -67.58 41.83 0.92
CA GLU A 40 -66.55 41.42 1.89
C GLU A 40 -65.40 40.60 1.28
N ILE A 41 -65.59 40.06 0.07
CA ILE A 41 -64.62 39.14 -0.56
C ILE A 41 -64.12 39.70 -1.91
N LEU A 42 -65.02 40.28 -2.69
CA LEU A 42 -64.72 40.83 -4.00
C LEU A 42 -64.55 42.34 -3.91
N ALA A 43 -63.61 42.90 -4.69
CA ALA A 43 -63.49 44.35 -4.83
C ALA A 43 -64.71 44.92 -5.56
N ASN A 44 -65.06 46.18 -5.26
CA ASN A 44 -66.28 46.84 -5.75
C ASN A 44 -66.39 46.89 -7.29
N ASP A 45 -65.27 46.85 -8.00
CA ASP A 45 -65.18 46.85 -9.46
C ASP A 45 -65.19 45.43 -10.09
N THR A 46 -65.23 44.39 -9.27
CA THR A 46 -65.10 43.01 -9.71
C THR A 46 -66.47 42.36 -9.89
N ASN A 47 -66.75 41.89 -11.11
CA ASN A 47 -67.93 41.10 -11.45
C ASN A 47 -67.51 39.78 -12.09
N LEU A 48 -67.91 38.66 -11.48
CA LEU A 48 -67.72 37.32 -12.00
C LEU A 48 -69.07 36.81 -12.52
N GLU A 49 -69.21 36.75 -13.84
CA GLU A 49 -70.46 36.37 -14.48
C GLU A 49 -70.35 34.96 -15.06
N PHE A 50 -71.24 34.09 -14.60
CA PHE A 50 -71.40 32.71 -15.05
C PHE A 50 -72.57 32.67 -16.03
N LYS A 51 -72.33 32.29 -17.29
CA LYS A 51 -73.38 32.15 -18.29
C LYS A 51 -73.42 30.74 -18.85
N ILE A 52 -74.64 30.25 -19.09
CA ILE A 52 -74.84 28.98 -19.78
C ILE A 52 -74.94 29.24 -21.28
N GLU A 53 -73.90 28.83 -22.02
CA GLU A 53 -73.85 28.97 -23.48
C GLU A 53 -73.60 27.59 -24.09
N SER A 54 -74.47 27.15 -25.01
CA SER A 54 -74.36 25.83 -25.66
C SER A 54 -74.25 24.66 -24.68
N GLY A 55 -74.98 24.73 -23.56
CA GLY A 55 -74.99 23.68 -22.53
C GLY A 55 -73.73 23.61 -21.65
N VAL A 56 -72.81 24.58 -21.76
CA VAL A 56 -71.62 24.67 -20.90
C VAL A 56 -71.57 26.02 -20.20
N ILE A 57 -70.97 26.04 -19.00
CA ILE A 57 -70.77 27.26 -18.23
C ILE A 57 -69.50 27.97 -18.67
N ASN A 58 -69.67 29.22 -19.08
CA ASN A 58 -68.60 30.16 -19.34
C ASN A 58 -68.51 31.19 -18.22
N LEU A 59 -67.30 31.42 -17.73
CA LEU A 59 -67.01 32.44 -16.72
C LEU A 59 -66.33 33.64 -17.35
N TYR A 60 -66.93 34.80 -17.10
CA TYR A 60 -66.45 36.12 -17.47
C TYR A 60 -65.89 36.85 -16.23
N GLY A 61 -65.07 37.88 -16.43
CA GLY A 61 -64.53 38.70 -15.32
C GLY A 61 -63.18 38.26 -14.74
N LEU A 62 -62.63 37.10 -15.09
CA LEU A 62 -61.33 36.62 -14.55
C LEU A 62 -60.08 37.37 -15.04
N LYS A 63 -60.16 38.12 -16.14
CA LYS A 63 -59.02 38.80 -16.79
C LYS A 63 -59.44 40.19 -17.25
N LYS A 64 -58.50 41.14 -17.29
CA LYS A 64 -58.65 42.56 -17.72
C LYS A 64 -59.32 42.81 -19.10
N LYS A 65 -59.69 41.77 -19.86
CA LYS A 65 -60.35 41.87 -21.19
C LYS A 65 -61.68 41.12 -21.26
N ASN A 66 -62.26 40.73 -20.12
CA ASN A 66 -63.53 40.02 -20.02
C ASN A 66 -63.67 38.80 -20.96
N LYS A 67 -62.57 38.08 -21.23
CA LYS A 67 -62.59 36.90 -22.10
C LYS A 67 -63.31 35.75 -21.42
N ALA A 68 -64.25 35.13 -22.11
CA ALA A 68 -64.92 33.91 -21.69
C ALA A 68 -63.91 32.81 -21.38
N LYS A 69 -64.02 32.18 -20.21
CA LYS A 69 -63.30 30.95 -19.86
C LYS A 69 -64.30 29.83 -19.63
N LYS A 70 -64.24 28.80 -20.49
CA LYS A 70 -65.01 27.58 -20.31
C LYS A 70 -64.64 26.89 -19.00
N ILE A 71 -65.62 26.73 -18.11
CA ILE A 71 -65.49 26.02 -16.85
C ILE A 71 -65.76 24.53 -17.09
N LYS A 72 -64.90 23.68 -16.53
CA LYS A 72 -65.12 22.24 -16.49
C LYS A 72 -65.96 21.93 -15.26
N SER A 73 -66.97 21.09 -15.43
CA SER A 73 -67.78 20.63 -14.30
C SER A 73 -66.90 19.92 -13.29
N ASN A 74 -67.23 20.08 -12.01
CA ASN A 74 -66.56 19.46 -10.87
C ASN A 74 -65.08 19.84 -10.65
N PHE A 75 -64.50 20.76 -11.43
CA PHE A 75 -63.16 21.26 -11.13
C PHE A 75 -63.22 22.36 -10.07
N ILE A 76 -62.36 22.29 -9.05
CA ILE A 76 -62.25 23.35 -8.05
C ILE A 76 -61.44 24.51 -8.64
N TYR A 77 -62.11 25.66 -8.76
CA TYR A 77 -61.53 26.93 -9.17
C TYR A 77 -61.24 27.80 -7.96
N ASN A 78 -60.23 28.65 -8.07
CA ASN A 78 -59.93 29.71 -7.11
C ASN A 78 -59.78 31.03 -7.86
N ALA A 79 -60.61 32.01 -7.53
CA ALA A 79 -60.60 33.35 -8.13
C ALA A 79 -60.96 34.39 -7.07
N HIS A 80 -60.15 35.45 -6.95
CA HIS A 80 -60.40 36.57 -6.03
C HIS A 80 -60.73 36.13 -4.59
N GLY A 81 -60.06 35.10 -4.08
CA GLY A 81 -60.30 34.56 -2.73
C GLY A 81 -61.48 33.61 -2.61
N LEU A 82 -62.34 33.52 -3.63
CA LEU A 82 -63.42 32.54 -3.71
C LEU A 82 -62.91 31.22 -4.27
N LYS A 83 -63.21 30.14 -3.56
CA LYS A 83 -63.03 28.77 -4.03
C LYS A 83 -64.41 28.20 -4.34
N PHE A 84 -64.60 27.70 -5.55
CA PHE A 84 -65.88 27.16 -5.98
C PHE A 84 -65.71 26.10 -7.05
N PHE A 85 -66.74 25.30 -7.26
CA PHE A 85 -66.86 24.40 -8.41
C PHE A 85 -68.30 24.43 -8.90
N VAL A 86 -68.49 23.99 -10.14
CA VAL A 86 -69.80 24.04 -10.80
C VAL A 86 -70.15 22.65 -11.30
N TYR A 87 -71.37 22.20 -11.13
CA TYR A 87 -71.80 20.84 -11.48
C TYR A 87 -73.24 20.82 -11.97
N PHE A 88 -73.61 19.76 -12.69
CA PHE A 88 -74.99 19.52 -13.10
C PHE A 88 -75.70 18.69 -12.02
N SER A 89 -76.99 18.96 -11.80
CA SER A 89 -77.81 18.22 -10.83
C SER A 89 -77.67 16.71 -11.02
N GLY A 90 -77.33 15.99 -9.95
CA GLY A 90 -77.06 14.54 -9.99
C GLY A 90 -75.59 14.14 -10.19
N ASP A 91 -74.74 15.04 -10.68
CA ASP A 91 -73.33 14.74 -11.06
C ASP A 91 -72.29 15.44 -10.16
N ARG A 92 -72.59 15.62 -8.87
CA ARG A 92 -71.68 16.27 -7.92
C ARG A 92 -70.49 15.36 -7.57
N ASN A 93 -69.27 15.74 -7.98
CA ASN A 93 -68.02 15.01 -7.70
C ASN A 93 -66.77 15.90 -7.78
N PRO A 94 -66.52 16.81 -6.82
CA PRO A 94 -65.44 17.80 -6.92
C PRO A 94 -64.04 17.17 -7.00
N LYS A 95 -63.21 17.66 -7.94
CA LYS A 95 -61.82 17.23 -8.18
C LYS A 95 -60.84 18.38 -8.05
N GLU A 96 -59.74 18.13 -7.35
CA GLU A 96 -58.64 19.09 -7.24
C GLU A 96 -57.80 19.19 -8.53
N SER A 97 -57.24 20.37 -8.75
CA SER A 97 -56.36 20.62 -9.89
C SER A 97 -54.96 20.02 -9.66
N VAL A 98 -54.64 18.96 -10.41
CA VAL A 98 -53.31 18.32 -10.46
C VAL A 98 -52.20 19.29 -10.95
N SER A 99 -52.56 20.47 -11.48
CA SER A 99 -51.60 21.42 -12.08
C SER A 99 -50.60 21.99 -11.07
N LYS A 100 -50.99 22.16 -9.81
CA LYS A 100 -50.11 22.76 -8.79
C LYS A 100 -48.97 21.82 -8.40
N PHE A 101 -49.26 20.53 -8.30
CA PHE A 101 -48.25 19.51 -8.02
C PHE A 101 -47.23 19.41 -9.17
N LYS A 102 -47.69 19.41 -10.43
CA LYS A 102 -46.80 19.41 -11.60
C LYS A 102 -45.89 20.64 -11.66
N ALA A 103 -46.37 21.81 -11.23
CA ALA A 103 -45.57 23.03 -11.19
C ALA A 103 -44.48 23.01 -10.09
N MET A 104 -44.72 22.32 -8.97
CA MET A 104 -43.75 22.18 -7.88
C MET A 104 -42.75 21.04 -8.07
N MET A 105 -43.05 20.08 -8.93
CA MET A 105 -42.21 18.90 -9.14
C MET A 105 -40.73 19.19 -9.46
N PRO A 106 -40.35 20.15 -10.32
CA PRO A 106 -38.93 20.43 -10.56
C PRO A 106 -38.19 20.92 -9.30
N PHE A 107 -38.84 21.72 -8.45
CA PHE A 107 -38.25 22.17 -7.19
C PHE A 107 -38.02 21.02 -6.22
N PHE A 108 -38.97 20.09 -6.15
CA PHE A 108 -38.84 18.88 -5.33
C PHE A 108 -37.66 18.01 -5.79
N CYS A 109 -37.52 17.79 -7.12
CA CYS A 109 -36.41 17.03 -7.68
C CYS A 109 -35.05 17.68 -7.40
N ILE A 110 -34.94 19.01 -7.53
CA ILE A 110 -33.70 19.75 -7.23
C ILE A 110 -33.35 19.60 -5.75
N PHE A 111 -34.32 19.77 -4.86
CA PHE A 111 -34.09 19.63 -3.42
C PHE A 111 -33.64 18.22 -3.02
N MET A 112 -34.27 17.19 -3.57
CA MET A 112 -33.87 15.79 -3.36
C MET A 112 -32.46 15.51 -3.90
N SER A 113 -32.12 16.06 -5.07
CA SER A 113 -30.77 15.89 -5.64
C SER A 113 -29.70 16.55 -4.76
N LEU A 114 -29.99 17.75 -4.24
CA LEU A 114 -29.07 18.48 -3.37
C LEU A 114 -28.83 17.74 -2.04
N THR A 115 -29.87 17.17 -1.46
CA THR A 115 -29.78 16.42 -0.19
C THR A 115 -28.99 15.12 -0.33
N VAL A 116 -29.13 14.41 -1.45
CA VAL A 116 -28.31 13.23 -1.75
C VAL A 116 -26.85 13.63 -1.96
N LEU A 117 -26.59 14.71 -2.69
CA LEU A 117 -25.23 15.19 -2.95
C LEU A 117 -24.51 15.60 -1.66
N THR A 118 -25.19 16.32 -0.75
CA THR A 118 -24.62 16.74 0.53
C THR A 118 -24.34 15.54 1.43
N HIS A 119 -25.23 14.56 1.50
CA HIS A 119 -24.97 13.31 2.25
C HIS A 119 -23.75 12.57 1.71
N PHE A 120 -23.64 12.47 0.39
CA PHE A 120 -22.49 11.82 -0.24
C PHE A 120 -21.16 12.54 0.09
N GLN A 121 -21.12 13.86 0.00
CA GLN A 121 -19.93 14.66 0.33
C GLN A 121 -19.55 14.56 1.80
N VAL A 122 -20.52 14.68 2.72
CA VAL A 122 -20.28 14.57 4.16
C VAL A 122 -19.76 13.19 4.52
N ASN A 123 -20.35 12.12 3.96
CA ASN A 123 -19.90 10.76 4.24
C ASN A 123 -18.48 10.51 3.73
N ASN A 124 -18.14 10.97 2.52
CA ASN A 124 -16.79 10.86 1.98
C ASN A 124 -15.76 11.64 2.82
N TYR A 125 -16.12 12.83 3.30
CA TYR A 125 -15.26 13.60 4.21
C TYR A 125 -15.04 12.89 5.55
N LEU A 126 -16.08 12.29 6.12
CA LEU A 126 -15.96 11.52 7.36
C LEU A 126 -15.11 10.25 7.15
N LEU A 127 -15.25 9.58 6.01
CA LEU A 127 -14.43 8.42 5.65
C LEU A 127 -12.96 8.80 5.48
N SER A 128 -12.65 9.90 4.79
CA SER A 128 -11.26 10.36 4.62
C SER A 128 -10.62 10.78 5.95
N LYS A 129 -11.37 11.46 6.83
CA LYS A 129 -10.93 11.77 8.20
C LYS A 129 -10.66 10.52 9.03
N ARG A 130 -11.46 9.46 8.87
CA ARG A 130 -11.24 8.17 9.55
C ARG A 130 -10.00 7.48 9.02
N SER A 131 -9.79 7.45 7.69
CA SER A 131 -8.58 6.84 7.11
C SER A 131 -7.31 7.58 7.51
N GLU A 132 -7.34 8.92 7.59
CA GLU A 132 -6.19 9.72 8.03
C GLU A 132 -5.85 9.42 9.50
N LYS A 133 -6.85 9.34 10.39
CA LYS A 133 -6.66 8.93 11.79
C LYS A 133 -6.17 7.49 11.92
N LEU A 134 -6.65 6.59 11.08
CA LEU A 134 -6.18 5.20 11.07
C LEU A 134 -4.73 5.13 10.61
N ALA A 135 -4.36 5.82 9.53
CA ALA A 135 -2.99 5.84 9.02
C ALA A 135 -2.00 6.41 10.05
N SER A 136 -2.35 7.50 10.74
CA SER A 136 -1.51 8.05 11.82
C SER A 136 -1.43 7.09 13.01
N SER A 137 -2.51 6.40 13.37
CA SER A 137 -2.50 5.37 14.41
C SER A 137 -1.61 4.17 14.03
N PHE A 138 -1.70 3.69 12.78
CA PHE A 138 -0.84 2.60 12.26
C PHE A 138 0.64 2.97 12.26
N SER A 139 0.99 4.24 12.03
CA SER A 139 2.38 4.70 12.14
C SER A 139 2.92 4.62 13.57
N LEU A 140 2.04 4.77 14.58
CA LEU A 140 2.40 4.61 15.99
C LEU A 140 2.53 3.13 16.39
N PHE A 141 1.77 2.24 15.73
CA PHE A 141 1.89 0.78 15.88
C PHE A 141 3.10 0.18 15.18
N ASN A 142 3.89 0.97 14.45
CA ASN A 142 4.99 0.48 13.61
C ASN A 142 6.01 -0.32 14.44
N GLY A 143 5.96 -1.65 14.30
CA GLY A 143 6.78 -2.61 15.05
C GLY A 143 6.11 -3.24 16.27
N GLY A 144 4.79 -3.09 16.46
CA GLY A 144 4.01 -3.91 17.38
C GLY A 144 3.72 -5.29 16.78
N TYR A 145 3.69 -6.32 17.62
CA TYR A 145 3.50 -7.70 17.18
C TYR A 145 2.57 -8.45 18.14
N PHE A 146 1.94 -9.51 17.65
CA PHE A 146 1.15 -10.41 18.49
C PHE A 146 2.02 -11.57 18.97
N SER A 147 1.97 -11.85 20.26
CA SER A 147 2.54 -13.05 20.87
C SER A 147 1.58 -13.51 21.97
N ASP A 148 1.25 -14.81 21.97
CA ASP A 148 0.33 -15.45 22.92
C ASP A 148 -1.05 -14.75 23.08
N GLY A 149 -1.58 -14.21 21.98
CA GLY A 149 -2.87 -13.52 21.98
C GLY A 149 -2.85 -12.10 22.57
N VAL A 150 -1.67 -11.58 22.90
CA VAL A 150 -1.46 -10.21 23.41
C VAL A 150 -0.71 -9.38 22.36
N LEU A 151 -1.18 -8.15 22.12
CA LEU A 151 -0.51 -7.19 21.26
C LEU A 151 0.62 -6.49 22.02
N LYS A 152 1.87 -6.83 21.70
CA LYS A 152 3.06 -6.20 22.27
C LYS A 152 3.40 -4.93 21.49
N LEU A 153 3.37 -3.78 22.17
CA LEU A 153 3.60 -2.45 21.58
C LEU A 153 4.99 -1.90 21.89
N PRO A 154 5.62 -1.15 20.95
CA PRO A 154 6.94 -0.57 21.14
C PRO A 154 6.99 0.53 22.19
N SER A 155 5.94 1.33 22.27
CA SER A 155 5.94 2.60 22.98
C SER A 155 4.68 2.76 23.81
N SER A 156 4.85 3.44 24.95
CA SER A 156 3.75 3.85 25.81
C SER A 156 2.80 4.80 25.09
N GLU A 157 3.30 5.58 24.14
CA GLU A 157 2.49 6.46 23.31
C GLU A 157 1.51 5.66 22.44
N ALA A 158 1.98 4.62 21.73
CA ALA A 158 1.11 3.76 20.93
C ALA A 158 0.00 3.09 21.77
N PHE A 159 0.33 2.72 23.02
CA PHE A 159 -0.62 2.15 23.96
C PHE A 159 -1.74 3.13 24.35
N LEU A 160 -1.44 4.42 24.48
CA LEU A 160 -2.43 5.45 24.82
C LEU A 160 -3.46 5.68 23.72
N TYR A 161 -3.09 5.46 22.45
CA TYR A 161 -3.97 5.62 21.29
C TYR A 161 -4.93 4.44 21.06
N LEU A 162 -4.77 3.33 21.79
CA LEU A 162 -5.68 2.19 21.70
C LEU A 162 -7.03 2.47 22.38
N SER A 163 -8.08 1.81 21.89
CA SER A 163 -9.36 1.75 22.60
C SER A 163 -9.22 0.90 23.87
N GLU A 164 -10.06 1.14 24.87
CA GLU A 164 -10.02 0.40 26.15
C GLU A 164 -10.07 -1.14 25.99
N PRO A 165 -10.90 -1.72 25.09
CA PRO A 165 -10.86 -3.16 24.83
C PRO A 165 -9.53 -3.63 24.25
N ALA A 166 -8.91 -2.83 23.38
CA ALA A 166 -7.63 -3.19 22.78
C ALA A 166 -6.47 -3.05 23.79
N LYS A 167 -6.51 -2.05 24.68
CA LYS A 167 -5.56 -1.91 25.79
C LYS A 167 -5.56 -3.13 26.71
N ALA A 168 -6.73 -3.70 26.99
CA ALA A 168 -6.86 -4.91 27.82
C ALA A 168 -6.18 -6.14 27.21
N MET A 169 -5.97 -6.16 25.89
CA MET A 169 -5.28 -7.21 25.15
C MET A 169 -3.89 -6.78 24.66
N SER A 170 -3.33 -5.72 25.23
CA SER A 170 -2.05 -5.16 24.79
C SER A 170 -1.10 -4.94 25.96
N GLU A 171 0.19 -4.97 25.69
CA GLU A 171 1.23 -4.62 26.67
C GLU A 171 2.34 -3.79 26.02
N VAL A 172 3.01 -2.94 26.80
CA VAL A 172 4.18 -2.19 26.31
C VAL A 172 5.42 -3.03 26.54
N SER A 173 6.03 -3.51 25.46
CA SER A 173 7.25 -4.32 25.50
C SER A 173 8.46 -3.50 25.03
N LYS A 174 9.37 -3.24 25.98
CA LYS A 174 10.71 -2.73 25.69
C LYS A 174 11.61 -3.91 25.30
N SER A 175 11.54 -4.32 24.04
CA SER A 175 12.48 -5.32 23.50
C SER A 175 13.90 -4.73 23.40
N SER A 176 14.90 -5.49 23.82
CA SER A 176 16.33 -5.24 23.58
C SER A 176 16.79 -5.66 22.18
N HIS A 177 15.90 -6.25 21.37
CA HIS A 177 16.22 -6.76 20.03
C HIS A 177 15.85 -5.74 18.96
N ASP A 178 16.67 -5.70 17.91
CA ASP A 178 16.42 -4.89 16.73
C ASP A 178 15.16 -5.36 16.01
N ARG A 179 14.35 -4.40 15.56
CA ARG A 179 13.07 -4.66 14.92
C ARG A 179 13.22 -4.59 13.41
N ILE A 180 12.81 -5.65 12.73
CA ILE A 180 12.64 -5.65 11.28
C ILE A 180 11.29 -5.05 10.91
N LYS A 181 11.28 -4.18 9.90
CA LYS A 181 10.05 -3.53 9.41
C LYS A 181 9.22 -4.46 8.54
N ASN A 182 9.87 -5.40 7.85
CA ASN A 182 9.24 -6.28 6.86
C ASN A 182 9.26 -7.73 7.36
N LEU A 183 8.21 -8.47 7.03
CA LEU A 183 8.10 -9.91 7.31
C LEU A 183 9.04 -10.75 6.43
N TYR A 184 9.49 -10.19 5.30
CA TYR A 184 10.44 -10.80 4.39
C TYR A 184 11.82 -10.19 4.60
N ILE A 185 12.78 -11.05 4.90
CA ILE A 185 14.16 -10.70 5.19
C ILE A 185 15.09 -11.50 4.28
N SER A 186 16.06 -10.80 3.69
CA SER A 186 17.21 -11.39 3.00
C SER A 186 18.46 -11.07 3.83
N VAL A 187 19.26 -12.10 4.11
CA VAL A 187 20.55 -11.93 4.77
C VAL A 187 21.61 -11.92 3.68
N ILE A 188 22.30 -10.79 3.55
CA ILE A 188 23.26 -10.55 2.46
C ILE A 188 24.62 -10.26 3.11
N SER A 189 25.68 -10.84 2.55
CA SER A 189 27.04 -10.59 3.01
C SER A 189 27.47 -9.20 2.54
N SER A 190 28.05 -8.41 3.45
CA SER A 190 28.54 -7.06 3.12
C SER A 190 29.81 -7.08 2.27
N PHE A 191 30.44 -8.23 2.08
CA PHE A 191 31.71 -8.36 1.36
C PHE A 191 31.52 -8.56 -0.15
N ASP A 192 30.66 -9.50 -0.52
CA ASP A 192 30.37 -9.91 -1.90
C ASP A 192 28.96 -9.53 -2.37
N ASN A 193 28.11 -9.03 -1.46
CA ASN A 193 26.71 -8.70 -1.72
C ASN A 193 25.86 -9.90 -2.19
N GLU A 194 26.28 -11.11 -1.83
CA GLU A 194 25.56 -12.36 -2.11
C GLU A 194 24.69 -12.81 -0.92
N ASN A 195 23.68 -13.64 -1.19
CA ASN A 195 22.83 -14.19 -0.15
C ASN A 195 23.61 -15.18 0.73
N VAL A 196 23.50 -15.02 2.04
CA VAL A 196 24.13 -15.92 3.00
C VAL A 196 23.11 -16.98 3.43
N GLU A 197 23.51 -18.24 3.50
CA GLU A 197 22.69 -19.28 4.11
C GLU A 197 22.53 -19.01 5.61
N TYR A 198 21.30 -19.15 6.10
CA TYR A 198 20.97 -18.89 7.50
C TYR A 198 19.86 -19.82 7.98
N GLU A 199 19.87 -20.09 9.27
CA GLU A 199 18.82 -20.83 9.97
C GLU A 199 17.89 -19.85 10.70
N LYS A 200 16.58 -20.12 10.65
CA LYS A 200 15.57 -19.38 11.42
C LYS A 200 15.14 -20.23 12.60
N VAL A 201 15.27 -19.68 13.81
CA VAL A 201 14.78 -20.30 15.05
C VAL A 201 13.69 -19.42 15.64
N GLU A 202 12.47 -19.95 15.69
CA GLU A 202 11.34 -19.25 16.31
C GLU A 202 11.37 -19.45 17.84
N LEU A 203 11.40 -18.34 18.58
CA LEU A 203 11.29 -18.31 20.04
C LEU A 203 9.97 -17.63 20.44
N ALA A 204 9.61 -17.69 21.72
CA ALA A 204 8.34 -17.18 22.24
C ALA A 204 8.07 -15.70 21.91
N ASP A 205 9.13 -14.87 21.90
CA ASP A 205 9.03 -13.42 21.76
C ASP A 205 9.65 -12.86 20.48
N PHE A 206 10.44 -13.65 19.76
CA PHE A 206 11.18 -13.18 18.58
C PHE A 206 11.71 -14.35 17.74
N THR A 207 12.14 -14.05 16.51
CA THR A 207 12.84 -15.01 15.64
C THR A 207 14.32 -14.70 15.65
N GLN A 208 15.15 -15.71 15.92
CA GLN A 208 16.60 -15.64 15.75
C GLN A 208 16.99 -16.04 14.32
N ILE A 209 17.92 -15.28 13.76
CA ILE A 209 18.59 -15.59 12.49
C ILE A 209 20.00 -16.03 12.86
N ILE A 210 20.33 -17.28 12.58
CA ILE A 210 21.67 -17.83 12.83
C ILE A 210 22.39 -17.90 11.48
N VAL A 211 23.53 -17.22 11.40
CA VAL A 211 24.39 -17.21 10.21
C VAL A 211 25.67 -17.97 10.55
N ASN A 212 26.05 -18.90 9.68
CA ASN A 212 27.34 -19.58 9.81
C ASN A 212 28.46 -18.63 9.33
N ASP A 213 29.04 -17.87 10.26
CA ASP A 213 30.17 -16.99 9.99
C ASP A 213 31.47 -17.78 10.17
N ASN A 214 32.26 -17.92 9.08
CA ASN A 214 33.60 -18.54 9.11
C ASN A 214 34.63 -17.69 9.91
N ARG A 215 34.17 -16.71 10.70
CA ARG A 215 34.98 -15.85 11.56
C ARG A 215 36.06 -16.57 12.33
N ALA A 216 35.75 -17.74 12.89
CA ALA A 216 36.72 -18.48 13.68
C ALA A 216 37.89 -18.98 12.81
N GLU A 217 37.60 -19.44 11.60
CA GLU A 217 38.63 -19.86 10.63
C GLU A 217 39.44 -18.65 10.16
N ASN A 218 38.79 -17.52 9.92
CA ASN A 218 39.46 -16.26 9.56
C ASN A 218 40.41 -15.78 10.66
N ILE A 219 40.03 -15.87 11.94
CA ILE A 219 40.89 -15.52 13.08
C ILE A 219 42.11 -16.47 13.15
N VAL A 220 41.92 -17.76 12.89
CA VAL A 220 43.04 -18.73 12.82
C VAL A 220 43.97 -18.39 11.65
N MET A 221 43.43 -18.12 10.46
CA MET A 221 44.20 -17.72 9.28
C MET A 221 45.01 -16.44 9.53
N GLU A 222 44.39 -15.43 10.16
CA GLU A 222 45.06 -14.19 10.54
C GLU A 222 46.17 -14.43 11.57
N ALA A 223 45.92 -15.29 12.56
CA ALA A 223 46.92 -15.67 13.56
C ALA A 223 48.16 -16.28 12.91
N LEU A 224 47.97 -17.31 12.08
CA LEU A 224 49.05 -18.01 11.40
C LEU A 224 49.76 -17.11 10.37
N GLY A 225 48.99 -16.37 9.56
CA GLY A 225 49.50 -15.45 8.55
C GLY A 225 50.34 -14.31 9.14
N SER A 226 49.95 -13.77 10.30
CA SER A 226 50.71 -12.70 10.99
C SER A 226 52.12 -13.11 11.42
N ARG A 227 52.42 -14.41 11.40
CA ARG A 227 53.70 -15.00 11.77
C ARG A 227 54.40 -15.68 10.60
N GLY A 228 53.90 -15.48 9.38
CA GLY A 228 54.48 -16.05 8.16
C GLY A 228 54.37 -17.57 8.07
N ILE A 229 53.48 -18.19 8.86
CA ILE A 229 53.28 -19.63 8.86
C ILE A 229 52.42 -19.98 7.66
N THR A 230 52.92 -20.86 6.78
CA THR A 230 52.13 -21.36 5.66
C THR A 230 51.12 -22.36 6.18
N PHE A 231 49.86 -22.22 5.74
CA PHE A 231 48.78 -23.08 6.20
C PHE A 231 47.84 -23.50 5.06
N LYS A 232 47.19 -24.64 5.23
CA LYS A 232 46.12 -25.13 4.36
C LYS A 232 45.08 -25.89 5.17
N LEU A 233 43.80 -25.56 4.99
CA LEU A 233 42.71 -26.30 5.61
C LEU A 233 42.28 -27.46 4.70
N VAL A 234 42.33 -28.70 5.21
CA VAL A 234 41.86 -29.90 4.50
C VAL A 234 40.91 -30.66 5.42
N GLY A 235 39.61 -30.59 5.12
CA GLY A 235 38.56 -31.10 6.00
C GLY A 235 38.64 -30.44 7.38
N ASP A 236 38.79 -31.26 8.43
CA ASP A 236 38.91 -30.80 9.83
C ASP A 236 40.36 -30.67 10.31
N THR A 237 41.33 -30.55 9.39
CA THR A 237 42.74 -30.44 9.75
C THR A 237 43.40 -29.22 9.10
N TRP A 238 43.98 -28.37 9.95
CA TRP A 238 44.92 -27.33 9.55
C TRP A 238 46.30 -27.94 9.37
N LEU A 239 46.76 -27.97 8.12
CA LEU A 239 48.12 -28.35 7.76
C LEU A 239 48.99 -27.10 7.81
N VAL A 240 50.04 -27.10 8.61
CA VAL A 240 50.92 -25.95 8.85
C VAL A 240 52.40 -26.28 8.60
N SER A 241 53.18 -25.27 8.17
CA SER A 241 54.62 -25.40 7.86
C SER A 241 55.49 -25.67 9.07
N ASP A 242 55.07 -25.20 10.23
CA ASP A 242 55.74 -25.42 11.50
C ASP A 242 54.67 -25.58 12.57
N TYR A 243 54.55 -26.80 13.11
CA TYR A 243 53.54 -27.11 14.12
C TYR A 243 53.80 -26.35 15.42
N GLN A 244 55.05 -26.21 15.84
CA GLN A 244 55.38 -25.59 17.11
C GLN A 244 55.12 -24.09 17.06
N ALA A 245 55.59 -23.42 16.00
CA ALA A 245 55.28 -22.01 15.79
C ALA A 245 53.78 -21.75 15.64
N ALA A 246 53.04 -22.64 14.96
CA ALA A 246 51.60 -22.50 14.82
C ALA A 246 50.86 -22.68 16.15
N SER A 247 51.23 -23.70 16.93
CA SER A 247 50.65 -23.97 18.25
C SER A 247 50.88 -22.79 19.19
N ASP A 248 52.11 -22.28 19.27
CA ASP A 248 52.46 -21.15 20.13
C ASP A 248 51.67 -19.90 19.77
N VAL A 249 51.45 -19.65 18.48
CA VAL A 249 50.73 -18.46 18.00
C VAL A 249 49.23 -18.58 18.25
N ILE A 250 48.66 -19.77 18.08
CA ILE A 250 47.26 -20.06 18.39
C ILE A 250 47.03 -19.89 19.90
N GLU A 251 47.91 -20.44 20.74
CA GLU A 251 47.83 -20.34 22.20
C GLU A 251 48.04 -18.89 22.68
N PHE A 252 49.07 -18.21 22.19
CA PHE A 252 49.37 -16.82 22.55
C PHE A 252 48.23 -15.86 22.20
N LYS A 253 47.59 -16.04 21.05
CA LYS A 253 46.43 -15.23 20.64
C LYS A 253 45.10 -15.70 21.24
N GLY A 254 45.10 -16.79 22.01
CA GLY A 254 43.89 -17.35 22.61
C GLY A 254 42.85 -17.82 21.58
N VAL A 255 43.29 -18.26 20.41
CA VAL A 255 42.41 -18.64 19.31
C VAL A 255 41.98 -20.10 19.46
N SER A 256 40.67 -20.36 19.41
CA SER A 256 40.14 -21.72 19.39
C SER A 256 40.19 -22.32 17.99
N LEU A 257 40.65 -23.58 17.89
CA LEU A 257 40.61 -24.36 16.63
C LEU A 257 39.22 -24.95 16.31
N ASN A 258 38.21 -24.71 17.16
CA ASN A 258 36.82 -25.14 16.96
C ASN A 258 36.68 -26.64 16.62
N GLY A 259 37.42 -27.50 17.32
CA GLY A 259 37.40 -28.94 17.11
C GLY A 259 38.25 -29.44 15.94
N LYS A 260 38.85 -28.55 15.14
CA LYS A 260 39.80 -28.90 14.08
C LYS A 260 41.18 -29.21 14.65
N LYS A 261 41.91 -30.08 13.96
CA LYS A 261 43.25 -30.54 14.38
C LYS A 261 44.34 -29.74 13.70
N LEU A 262 45.44 -29.52 14.40
CA LEU A 262 46.66 -28.95 13.83
C LEU A 262 47.63 -30.09 13.49
N LYS A 263 48.18 -30.10 12.28
CA LYS A 263 49.24 -31.04 11.89
C LYS A 263 50.33 -30.34 11.09
N GLU A 264 51.57 -30.69 11.36
CA GLU A 264 52.68 -30.29 10.48
C GLU A 264 52.53 -30.99 9.14
N SER A 265 52.65 -30.25 8.04
CA SER A 265 52.82 -30.86 6.71
C SER A 265 54.30 -30.79 6.31
N HIS A 266 54.88 -31.94 6.00
CA HIS A 266 56.30 -32.03 5.65
C HIS A 266 56.56 -31.77 4.15
N ASN A 267 55.48 -31.62 3.37
CA ASN A 267 55.52 -31.41 1.93
C ASN A 267 54.79 -30.11 1.57
N PHE A 268 55.27 -28.97 2.05
CA PHE A 268 54.89 -27.70 1.43
C PHE A 268 55.60 -27.61 0.08
N ILE A 269 54.84 -27.91 -0.96
CA ILE A 269 55.25 -27.66 -2.33
C ILE A 269 54.85 -26.22 -2.63
N GLU A 270 55.85 -25.36 -2.80
CA GLU A 270 55.67 -24.01 -3.31
C GLU A 270 55.82 -24.07 -4.83
N HIS A 271 54.78 -23.70 -5.57
CA HIS A 271 54.87 -23.63 -7.02
C HIS A 271 55.57 -22.33 -7.41
N ILE A 272 56.59 -22.42 -8.25
CA ILE A 272 57.28 -21.25 -8.79
C ILE A 272 56.45 -20.76 -9.98
N ASP A 273 55.95 -19.54 -9.89
CA ASP A 273 55.24 -18.90 -11.01
C ASP A 273 56.17 -18.70 -12.20
N ARG A 274 55.60 -18.78 -13.42
CA ARG A 274 56.35 -18.62 -14.67
C ARG A 274 57.12 -17.30 -14.75
N GLU A 275 56.55 -16.24 -14.20
CA GLU A 275 57.14 -14.90 -14.20
C GLU A 275 58.32 -14.78 -13.23
N ALA A 276 58.39 -15.65 -12.22
CA ALA A 276 59.48 -15.67 -11.25
C ALA A 276 60.68 -16.49 -11.75
N PHE A 277 60.50 -17.38 -12.72
CA PHE A 277 61.54 -18.29 -13.21
C PHE A 277 62.36 -17.67 -14.36
N PHE A 278 63.49 -17.04 -14.03
CA PHE A 278 64.34 -16.32 -14.99
C PHE A 278 65.44 -17.16 -15.66
N TYR A 279 65.39 -18.49 -15.51
CA TYR A 279 66.41 -19.38 -16.07
C TYR A 279 65.91 -20.04 -17.35
N SER A 280 66.82 -20.27 -18.30
CA SER A 280 66.56 -21.13 -19.45
C SER A 280 66.83 -22.59 -19.09
N ILE A 281 66.09 -23.50 -19.70
CA ILE A 281 66.14 -24.93 -19.37
C ILE A 281 66.69 -25.71 -20.56
N PHE A 282 67.70 -26.54 -20.31
CA PHE A 282 68.14 -27.57 -21.23
C PHE A 282 67.83 -28.93 -20.61
N TYR A 283 66.86 -29.63 -21.20
CA TYR A 283 66.51 -30.98 -20.82
C TYR A 283 67.05 -31.97 -21.86
N SER A 284 67.61 -33.08 -21.38
CA SER A 284 67.97 -34.22 -22.22
C SER A 284 67.68 -35.52 -21.48
N SER A 285 67.08 -36.48 -22.19
CA SER A 285 66.88 -37.84 -21.69
C SER A 285 68.15 -38.70 -21.78
N THR A 286 69.16 -38.26 -22.52
CA THR A 286 70.39 -39.01 -22.81
C THR A 286 71.66 -38.37 -22.24
N SER A 287 71.63 -37.07 -21.95
CA SER A 287 72.75 -36.33 -21.35
C SER A 287 72.30 -35.59 -20.09
N GLU A 288 73.24 -34.98 -19.38
CA GLU A 288 72.92 -34.19 -18.17
C GLU A 288 72.04 -32.99 -18.52
N SER A 289 70.93 -32.87 -17.80
CA SER A 289 70.03 -31.72 -17.88
C SER A 289 70.53 -30.60 -16.95
N TYR A 290 70.33 -29.36 -17.36
CA TYR A 290 70.77 -28.19 -16.59
C TYR A 290 69.89 -26.99 -16.87
N ILE A 291 69.89 -26.05 -15.92
CA ILE A 291 69.36 -24.71 -16.15
C ILE A 291 70.50 -23.72 -16.28
N PHE A 292 70.27 -22.60 -16.94
CA PHE A 292 71.30 -21.60 -17.14
C PHE A 292 70.74 -20.19 -17.21
N ASP A 293 71.56 -19.25 -16.79
CA ASP A 293 71.41 -17.83 -17.07
C ASP A 293 72.53 -17.38 -18.02
N ASP A 294 72.60 -16.09 -18.33
CA ASP A 294 73.63 -15.52 -19.20
C ASP A 294 75.07 -15.69 -18.69
N LYS A 295 75.26 -16.11 -17.43
CA LYS A 295 76.55 -16.14 -16.73
C LYS A 295 76.99 -17.53 -16.30
N ARG A 296 76.08 -18.45 -15.99
CA ARG A 296 76.38 -19.75 -15.35
C ARG A 296 75.38 -20.83 -15.76
N LYS A 297 75.86 -22.07 -15.73
CA LYS A 297 75.05 -23.30 -15.82
C LYS A 297 74.94 -23.94 -14.43
N TYR A 298 73.76 -24.46 -14.12
CA TYR A 298 73.43 -25.11 -12.85
C TYR A 298 72.90 -26.52 -13.12
N TRP A 299 73.54 -27.50 -12.52
CA TRP A 299 73.24 -28.93 -12.63
C TRP A 299 72.47 -29.41 -11.40
N ILE A 300 71.95 -30.63 -11.45
CA ILE A 300 71.42 -31.30 -10.24
C ILE A 300 72.47 -31.24 -9.12
N GLY A 301 72.04 -30.84 -7.92
CA GLY A 301 72.91 -30.58 -6.77
C GLY A 301 73.48 -29.16 -6.69
N SER A 302 73.32 -28.33 -7.71
CA SER A 302 73.76 -26.93 -7.68
C SER A 302 72.79 -26.06 -6.87
N GLU A 303 73.32 -25.11 -6.11
CA GLU A 303 72.54 -24.09 -5.42
C GLU A 303 72.20 -22.94 -6.38
N VAL A 304 70.91 -22.71 -6.59
CA VAL A 304 70.38 -21.68 -7.47
C VAL A 304 69.87 -20.53 -6.61
N PRO A 305 70.31 -19.29 -6.87
CA PRO A 305 69.82 -18.12 -6.15
C PRO A 305 68.29 -18.08 -6.12
N LEU A 306 67.72 -17.73 -4.96
CA LEU A 306 66.27 -17.59 -4.70
C LEU A 306 65.45 -18.89 -4.71
N PHE A 307 65.90 -19.95 -5.39
CA PHE A 307 65.15 -21.21 -5.48
C PHE A 307 65.67 -22.32 -4.55
N GLY A 308 66.98 -22.38 -4.33
CA GLY A 308 67.64 -23.39 -3.50
C GLY A 308 68.38 -24.44 -4.35
N THR A 309 68.66 -25.60 -3.76
CA THR A 309 69.43 -26.67 -4.41
C THR A 309 68.56 -27.46 -5.38
N ILE A 310 68.98 -27.60 -6.63
CA ILE A 310 68.30 -28.45 -7.62
C ILE A 310 68.35 -29.90 -7.13
N GLN A 311 67.18 -30.51 -6.92
CA GLN A 311 67.06 -31.94 -6.60
C GLN A 311 66.89 -32.77 -7.88
N GLU A 312 66.01 -32.32 -8.77
CA GLU A 312 65.65 -33.05 -9.99
C GLU A 312 65.30 -32.07 -11.12
N ILE A 313 65.70 -32.41 -12.35
CA ILE A 313 65.27 -31.76 -13.59
C ILE A 313 64.62 -32.87 -14.44
N LEU A 314 63.30 -32.81 -14.58
CA LEU A 314 62.47 -33.74 -15.32
C LEU A 314 61.95 -33.07 -16.59
N ASP A 315 61.29 -33.84 -17.45
CA ASP A 315 60.72 -33.37 -18.72
C ASP A 315 59.56 -32.37 -18.54
N ASP A 316 58.87 -32.41 -17.40
CA ASP A 316 57.71 -31.57 -17.10
C ASP A 316 57.95 -30.54 -15.99
N LYS A 317 59.02 -30.69 -15.21
CA LYS A 317 59.27 -29.85 -14.04
C LYS A 317 60.71 -29.87 -13.53
N ILE A 318 61.01 -28.87 -12.70
CA ILE A 318 62.24 -28.78 -11.92
C ILE A 318 61.88 -28.69 -10.45
N VAL A 319 62.53 -29.52 -9.64
CA VAL A 319 62.34 -29.56 -8.18
C VAL A 319 63.56 -28.96 -7.51
N PHE A 320 63.34 -27.88 -6.75
CA PHE A 320 64.33 -27.25 -5.88
C PHE A 320 64.03 -27.57 -4.43
N LYS A 321 65.08 -27.64 -3.62
CA LYS A 321 64.97 -27.77 -2.17
C LYS A 321 65.67 -26.62 -1.48
N SER A 322 64.94 -25.94 -0.60
CA SER A 322 65.45 -24.85 0.22
C SER A 322 65.06 -25.13 1.67
N GLY A 323 66.01 -25.69 2.43
CA GLY A 323 65.74 -26.19 3.78
C GLY A 323 64.70 -27.32 3.78
N LYS A 324 63.55 -27.08 4.41
CA LYS A 324 62.41 -28.02 4.51
C LYS A 324 61.35 -27.84 3.42
N ILE A 325 61.46 -26.83 2.56
CA ILE A 325 60.48 -26.50 1.52
C ILE A 325 60.96 -27.05 0.18
N ASN A 326 60.07 -27.74 -0.53
CA ASN A 326 60.29 -28.12 -1.92
C ASN A 326 59.61 -27.07 -2.81
N ARG A 327 60.35 -26.51 -3.76
CA ARG A 327 59.80 -25.61 -4.76
C ARG A 327 59.76 -26.31 -6.10
N VAL A 328 58.64 -26.21 -6.81
CA VAL A 328 58.46 -26.91 -8.09
C VAL A 328 58.14 -25.88 -9.16
N TYR A 329 58.96 -25.85 -10.20
CA TYR A 329 58.67 -25.11 -11.43
C TYR A 329 58.20 -26.10 -12.48
N ASN A 330 56.96 -25.97 -12.95
CA ASN A 330 56.43 -26.80 -14.04
C ASN A 330 56.66 -26.08 -15.37
N TYR A 331 57.12 -26.80 -16.40
CA TYR A 331 57.35 -26.25 -17.73
C TYR A 331 57.02 -27.30 -18.81
N ASP A 332 56.46 -26.83 -19.92
CA ASP A 332 56.27 -27.67 -21.10
C ASP A 332 57.50 -27.58 -21.99
N ILE A 333 58.16 -28.71 -22.24
CA ILE A 333 59.10 -28.83 -23.35
C ILE A 333 58.27 -28.88 -24.62
N GLY A 334 58.09 -27.74 -25.28
CA GLY A 334 57.54 -27.73 -26.63
C GLY A 334 58.37 -28.64 -27.54
N GLU A 335 57.71 -29.52 -28.30
CA GLU A 335 58.35 -30.32 -29.33
C GLU A 335 59.18 -29.40 -30.24
N SER A 336 60.48 -29.64 -30.29
CA SER A 336 61.38 -28.95 -31.21
C SER A 336 61.10 -29.42 -32.64
N GLU A 337 60.78 -28.48 -33.55
CA GLU A 337 60.90 -28.70 -35.00
C GLU A 337 62.36 -28.92 -35.44
#